data_AF-A0A4S8HIA9-F1
#
_entry.id   AF-A0A4S8HIA9-F1
#
_cell.length_a   1.000
_cell.length_b   1.000
_cell.length_c   1.000
_cell.angle_alpha   90.00
_cell.angle_beta   90.00
_cell.angle_gamma   90.00
#
_symmetry.space_group_name_H-M   'P 1'
#
loop_
_entity.id
_entity.type
_entity.pdbx_description
1 polymer ?
#
loop_
_entity_poly.entity_id
_entity_poly.type
_entity_poly.pdbx_seq_one_letter_code
_entity_poly.pdbx_strand_id
1 'polypeptide(L)'
;MTPKTLIFLTLTVVGSLAACKEKPAAKPAKSGTAQALSQPVSSITGSWVGSFVPDEEVIIVDKNGDSFPATPNKITMFISELEDGNIKGYSVCAGNERPFTGSYEEEGGKIKASLQEPGDNKYDGIFDLVISKSDRTITGKWTPFNKAIAGRHYILERKNFKYNTALGRYPKASAQLLTADDVNNMYKEELRYMRNEIYARHGYSFKLRDIRQEFDGQDWYIPVSTDVRKKLSAIEVKNEKLIKNFEKYAEESYDDYGR
;
A
#
# COMPACT_ATOMS: atom_id res chain seq x y z
N MET A 1 5.44 -91.29 12.72
CA MET A 1 4.45 -90.29 13.19
C MET A 1 5.15 -88.95 13.23
N THR A 2 4.94 -88.15 12.19
CA THR A 2 5.61 -86.87 11.92
C THR A 2 4.86 -85.71 12.58
N PRO A 3 5.51 -84.85 13.39
CA PRO A 3 4.88 -83.63 13.87
C PRO A 3 4.86 -82.57 12.76
N LYS A 4 3.68 -81.98 12.54
CA LYS A 4 3.46 -80.88 11.60
C LYS A 4 4.03 -79.59 12.17
N THR A 5 5.01 -79.02 11.49
CA THR A 5 5.59 -77.69 11.76
C THR A 5 4.54 -76.62 11.45
N LEU A 6 4.15 -75.86 12.48
CA LEU A 6 3.23 -74.72 12.36
C LEU A 6 4.04 -73.49 11.93
N ILE A 7 3.85 -73.04 10.70
CA ILE A 7 4.47 -71.82 10.16
C ILE A 7 3.70 -70.62 10.72
N PHE A 8 4.35 -69.82 11.56
CA PHE A 8 3.89 -68.49 11.96
C PHE A 8 4.10 -67.53 10.79
N LEU A 9 3.02 -67.13 10.12
CA LEU A 9 3.02 -66.07 9.13
C LEU A 9 2.98 -64.72 9.87
N THR A 10 4.14 -64.07 10.02
CA THR A 10 4.22 -62.71 10.53
C THR A 10 3.69 -61.74 9.48
N LEU A 11 2.49 -61.22 9.69
CA LEU A 11 1.89 -60.17 8.89
C LEU A 11 2.56 -58.83 9.23
N THR A 12 3.54 -58.41 8.42
CA THR A 12 4.12 -57.08 8.49
C THR A 12 3.10 -56.05 7.99
N VAL A 13 2.47 -55.34 8.93
CA VAL A 13 1.68 -54.15 8.63
C VAL A 13 2.65 -53.04 8.21
N VAL A 14 2.77 -52.80 6.91
CA VAL A 14 3.43 -51.61 6.37
C VAL A 14 2.52 -50.42 6.61
N GLY A 15 2.72 -49.72 7.73
CA GLY A 15 2.09 -48.44 8.01
C GLY A 15 2.59 -47.39 7.02
N SER A 16 1.78 -47.04 6.03
CA SER A 16 2.02 -45.89 5.16
C SER A 16 1.92 -44.61 5.99
N LEU A 17 3.07 -44.03 6.34
CA LEU A 17 3.16 -42.65 6.82
C LEU A 17 2.74 -41.73 5.67
N ALA A 18 1.46 -41.39 5.62
CA ALA A 18 0.99 -40.24 4.85
C ALA A 18 1.51 -38.98 5.56
N ALA A 19 2.69 -38.52 5.14
CA ALA A 19 3.18 -37.20 5.49
C ALA A 19 2.19 -36.18 4.91
N CYS A 20 1.35 -35.59 5.77
CA CYS A 20 0.62 -34.38 5.45
C CYS A 20 1.64 -33.29 5.12
N LYS A 21 1.90 -33.09 3.83
CA LYS A 21 2.51 -31.84 3.37
C LYS A 21 1.49 -30.75 3.68
N GLU A 22 1.77 -29.93 4.68
CA GLU A 22 1.09 -28.65 4.84
C GLU A 22 1.14 -27.93 3.49
N LYS A 23 -0.04 -27.58 2.97
CA LYS A 23 -0.11 -26.65 1.83
C LYS A 23 0.61 -25.37 2.27
N PRO A 24 1.54 -24.83 1.48
CA PRO A 24 2.06 -23.49 1.73
C PRO A 24 0.88 -22.53 1.89
N ALA A 25 0.89 -21.74 2.96
CA ALA A 25 -0.07 -20.68 3.18
C ALA A 25 -0.29 -19.91 1.87
N ALA A 26 -1.56 -19.77 1.47
CA ALA A 26 -1.91 -19.00 0.29
C ALA A 26 -1.30 -17.61 0.43
N LYS A 27 -0.52 -17.19 -0.59
CA LYS A 27 -0.02 -15.81 -0.65
C LYS A 27 -1.23 -14.87 -0.50
N PRO A 28 -1.15 -13.83 0.35
CA PRO A 28 -2.24 -12.88 0.48
C PRO A 28 -2.63 -12.35 -0.91
N ALA A 29 -3.94 -12.37 -1.19
CA ALA A 29 -4.50 -12.02 -2.48
C ALA A 29 -4.03 -10.60 -2.87
N LYS A 30 -3.24 -10.52 -3.95
CA LYS A 30 -2.82 -9.24 -4.51
C LYS A 30 -3.88 -8.69 -5.45
N SER A 31 -4.07 -7.37 -5.38
CA SER A 31 -4.80 -6.50 -6.31
C SER A 31 -6.31 -6.45 -6.10
N GLY A 32 -6.75 -5.45 -5.32
CA GLY A 32 -8.08 -4.86 -5.49
C GLY A 32 -8.25 -4.37 -6.94
N THR A 33 -9.20 -4.96 -7.66
CA THR A 33 -9.65 -4.48 -8.96
C THR A 33 -10.13 -3.03 -8.83
N ALA A 34 -9.95 -2.21 -9.87
CA ALA A 34 -10.35 -0.79 -9.84
C ALA A 34 -11.83 -0.59 -9.46
N GLN A 35 -12.67 -1.60 -9.74
CA GLN A 35 -14.10 -1.64 -9.39
C GLN A 35 -14.37 -1.80 -7.88
N ALA A 36 -13.44 -2.41 -7.13
CA ALA A 36 -13.56 -2.52 -5.68
C ALA A 36 -13.39 -1.15 -4.99
N LEU A 37 -12.47 -0.30 -5.50
CA LEU A 37 -12.17 1.03 -4.95
C LEU A 37 -13.25 2.09 -5.18
N SER A 38 -14.26 1.77 -6.00
CA SER A 38 -15.36 2.67 -6.36
C SER A 38 -16.71 2.15 -5.83
N GLN A 39 -16.90 2.21 -4.53
CA GLN A 39 -18.21 2.00 -3.90
C GLN A 39 -19.02 3.30 -3.88
N PRO A 40 -20.38 3.26 -3.80
CA PRO A 40 -21.18 4.47 -3.62
C PRO A 40 -20.65 5.31 -2.46
N VAL A 41 -20.62 6.63 -2.61
CA VAL A 41 -20.08 7.53 -1.57
C VAL A 41 -20.92 7.48 -0.28
N SER A 42 -22.17 7.03 -0.37
CA SER A 42 -23.05 6.74 0.77
C SER A 42 -22.73 5.43 1.49
N SER A 43 -21.93 4.54 0.90
CA SER A 43 -21.54 3.27 1.51
C SER A 43 -20.35 3.43 2.44
N ILE A 44 -20.38 2.70 3.56
CA ILE A 44 -19.26 2.60 4.49
C ILE A 44 -18.13 1.75 3.90
N THR A 45 -18.47 0.71 3.14
CA THR A 45 -17.48 -0.03 2.36
C THR A 45 -16.87 0.88 1.29
N GLY A 46 -15.58 0.67 1.01
CA GLY A 46 -14.79 1.48 0.09
C GLY A 46 -13.56 2.12 0.74
N SER A 47 -12.99 3.09 0.04
CA SER A 47 -11.74 3.76 0.39
C SER A 47 -11.93 4.99 1.29
N TRP A 48 -11.10 5.05 2.32
CA TRP A 48 -11.01 6.10 3.32
C TRP A 48 -9.57 6.60 3.37
N VAL A 49 -9.35 7.89 3.19
CA VAL A 49 -8.03 8.45 2.91
C VAL A 49 -7.75 9.62 3.82
N GLY A 50 -6.52 9.70 4.34
CA GLY A 50 -6.10 10.79 5.19
C GLY A 50 -4.66 10.67 5.65
N SER A 51 -4.31 11.50 6.63
CA SER A 51 -2.97 11.53 7.22
C SER A 51 -2.83 10.45 8.29
N PHE A 52 -1.68 9.79 8.30
CA PHE A 52 -1.27 8.77 9.26
C PHE A 52 -0.13 9.33 10.11
N VAL A 53 -0.51 10.07 11.14
CA VAL A 53 0.35 10.97 11.89
C VAL A 53 1.02 10.19 13.03
N PRO A 54 2.36 10.21 13.15
CA PRO A 54 3.07 9.71 14.32
C PRO A 54 2.56 10.37 15.62
N ASP A 55 2.36 9.57 16.67
CA ASP A 55 2.02 10.08 18.00
C ASP A 55 3.20 10.80 18.67
N GLU A 56 4.42 10.52 18.20
CA GLU A 56 5.67 11.16 18.63
C GLU A 56 6.32 11.85 17.44
N GLU A 57 6.98 12.98 17.68
CA GLU A 57 7.71 13.69 16.64
C GLU A 57 8.87 12.84 16.10
N VAL A 58 8.85 12.60 14.79
CA VAL A 58 9.92 11.87 14.12
C VAL A 58 10.83 12.89 13.44
N ILE A 59 12.06 13.02 13.89
CA ILE A 59 13.06 13.87 13.23
C ILE A 59 13.76 13.07 12.13
N ILE A 60 13.86 13.69 10.97
CA ILE A 60 14.58 13.20 9.81
C ILE A 60 15.87 13.99 9.68
N VAL A 61 16.97 13.28 9.46
CA VAL A 61 18.23 13.86 8.99
C VAL A 61 18.40 13.51 7.50
N ASP A 62 18.73 14.50 6.67
CA ASP A 62 19.07 14.25 5.27
C ASP A 62 20.55 13.92 5.06
N LYS A 63 20.95 13.80 3.79
CA LYS A 63 22.33 13.50 3.40
C LYS A 63 23.33 14.62 3.74
N ASN A 64 22.86 15.84 3.96
CA ASN A 64 23.67 17.01 4.29
C ASN A 64 23.80 17.18 5.82
N GLY A 65 23.08 16.39 6.61
CA GLY A 65 23.04 16.50 8.07
C GLY A 65 21.93 17.43 8.57
N ASP A 66 21.10 17.98 7.67
CA ASP A 66 20.01 18.87 8.04
C ASP A 66 18.87 18.07 8.65
N SER A 67 18.35 18.58 9.77
CA SER A 67 17.31 17.93 10.56
C SER A 67 15.97 18.64 10.37
N PHE A 68 14.92 17.88 10.08
CA PHE A 68 13.56 18.40 9.91
C PHE A 68 12.52 17.41 10.43
N PRO A 69 11.33 17.89 10.86
CA PRO A 69 10.25 17.00 11.25
C PRO A 69 9.75 16.19 10.05
N ALA A 70 9.49 14.91 10.29
CA ALA A 70 8.85 14.05 9.30
C ALA A 70 7.44 14.55 9.02
N THR A 71 7.12 14.68 7.74
CA THR A 71 5.73 14.89 7.33
C THR A 71 4.92 13.60 7.54
N PRO A 72 3.64 13.70 7.93
CA PRO A 72 2.78 12.54 8.04
C PRO A 72 2.70 11.76 6.73
N ASN A 73 2.67 10.44 6.83
CA ASN A 73 2.40 9.61 5.65
C ASN A 73 0.92 9.74 5.27
N LYS A 74 0.59 9.64 3.98
CA LYS A 74 -0.80 9.43 3.56
C LYS A 74 -1.13 7.94 3.58
N ILE A 75 -2.29 7.60 4.13
CA ILE A 75 -2.82 6.23 4.20
C ILE A 75 -4.17 6.15 3.49
N THR A 76 -4.42 5.01 2.85
CA THR A 76 -5.76 4.59 2.45
C THR A 76 -6.14 3.34 3.23
N MET A 77 -7.31 3.36 3.87
CA MET A 77 -7.98 2.19 4.40
C MET A 77 -9.11 1.81 3.45
N PHE A 78 -9.12 0.57 2.97
CA PHE A 78 -10.20 0.02 2.17
C PHE A 78 -11.01 -0.97 3.00
N ILE A 79 -12.28 -0.64 3.29
CA ILE A 79 -13.21 -1.55 3.95
C ILE A 79 -13.90 -2.37 2.85
N SER A 80 -13.61 -3.67 2.78
CA SER A 80 -14.19 -4.57 1.78
C SER A 80 -15.48 -5.24 2.26
N GLU A 81 -15.61 -5.43 3.56
CA GLU A 81 -16.73 -6.15 4.18
C GLU A 81 -17.09 -5.48 5.51
N LEU A 82 -18.39 -5.36 5.76
CA LEU A 82 -18.99 -4.85 6.99
C LEU A 82 -20.36 -5.52 7.15
N GLU A 83 -20.38 -6.76 7.61
CA GLU A 83 -21.58 -7.58 7.72
C GLU A 83 -21.46 -8.57 8.89
N ASP A 84 -22.60 -8.96 9.48
CA ASP A 84 -22.67 -9.95 10.57
C ASP A 84 -21.73 -9.67 11.76
N GLY A 85 -21.50 -8.40 12.09
CA GLY A 85 -20.59 -7.96 13.16
C GLY A 85 -19.10 -8.09 12.81
N ASN A 86 -18.78 -8.50 11.59
CA ASN A 86 -17.42 -8.64 11.08
C ASN A 86 -17.05 -7.48 10.16
N ILE A 87 -15.79 -7.09 10.20
CA ILE A 87 -15.22 -6.08 9.32
C ILE A 87 -13.92 -6.59 8.75
N LYS A 88 -13.77 -6.47 7.43
CA LYS A 88 -12.56 -6.87 6.71
C LYS A 88 -12.14 -5.79 5.73
N GLY A 89 -10.85 -5.78 5.42
CA GLY A 89 -10.30 -4.82 4.49
C GLY A 89 -8.79 -4.89 4.39
N TYR A 90 -8.20 -3.80 3.91
CA TYR A 90 -6.75 -3.65 3.88
C TYR A 90 -6.35 -2.17 3.97
N SER A 91 -5.14 -1.93 4.48
CA SER A 91 -4.51 -0.61 4.51
C SER A 91 -3.43 -0.53 3.41
N VAL A 92 -3.21 0.68 2.87
CA VAL A 92 -2.09 0.99 1.97
C VAL A 92 -1.39 2.25 2.45
N CYS A 93 -0.12 2.13 2.85
CA CYS A 93 0.66 3.23 3.41
C CYS A 93 2.16 2.99 3.20
N ALA A 94 2.89 4.02 2.75
CA ALA A 94 4.35 3.99 2.58
C ALA A 94 4.90 2.75 1.85
N GLY A 95 4.18 2.29 0.83
CA GLY A 95 4.52 1.13 0.01
C GLY A 95 4.33 -0.23 0.70
N ASN A 96 3.56 -0.26 1.78
CA ASN A 96 3.01 -1.46 2.38
C ASN A 96 1.51 -1.57 2.05
N GLU A 97 1.05 -2.81 1.83
CA GLU A 97 -0.35 -3.17 1.68
C GLU A 97 -0.61 -4.34 2.61
N ARG A 98 -1.49 -4.15 3.59
CA ARG A 98 -1.69 -5.10 4.70
C ARG A 98 -3.18 -5.38 4.89
N PRO A 99 -3.62 -6.65 4.82
CA PRO A 99 -5.00 -6.98 5.15
C PRO A 99 -5.24 -6.75 6.64
N PHE A 100 -6.48 -6.47 7.01
CA PHE A 100 -6.91 -6.47 8.40
C PHE A 100 -8.28 -7.14 8.52
N THR A 101 -8.56 -7.66 9.70
CA THR A 101 -9.86 -8.21 10.08
C THR A 101 -10.18 -7.82 11.52
N GLY A 102 -11.46 -7.68 11.82
CA GLY A 102 -11.92 -7.40 13.18
C GLY A 102 -13.41 -7.58 13.34
N SER A 103 -13.88 -7.24 14.52
CA SER A 103 -15.30 -7.10 14.82
C SER A 103 -15.68 -5.63 14.96
N TYR A 104 -16.97 -5.35 14.85
CA TYR A 104 -17.49 -4.01 15.08
C TYR A 104 -18.78 -4.03 15.91
N GLU A 105 -19.00 -2.94 16.64
CA GLU A 105 -20.25 -2.64 17.30
C GLU A 105 -20.83 -1.36 16.71
N GLU A 106 -22.15 -1.34 16.53
CA GLU A 106 -22.86 -0.18 16.04
C GLU A 106 -23.75 0.40 17.13
N GLU A 107 -23.55 1.68 17.45
CA GLU A 107 -24.36 2.40 18.41
C GLU A 107 -24.43 3.88 18.03
N GLY A 108 -25.64 4.46 18.06
CA GLY A 108 -25.82 5.91 17.88
C GLY A 108 -25.32 6.46 16.55
N GLY A 109 -25.45 5.70 15.45
CA GLY A 109 -24.97 6.10 14.12
C GLY A 109 -23.45 6.07 13.96
N LYS A 110 -22.73 5.46 14.91
CA LYS A 110 -21.29 5.25 14.87
C LYS A 110 -20.99 3.75 14.85
N ILE A 111 -19.92 3.39 14.15
CA ILE A 111 -19.36 2.03 14.18
C ILE A 111 -18.02 2.12 14.91
N LYS A 112 -17.87 1.35 15.98
CA LYS A 112 -16.61 1.20 16.70
C LYS A 112 -16.01 -0.16 16.32
N ALA A 113 -14.74 -0.20 15.95
CA ALA A 113 -14.08 -1.43 15.54
C ALA A 113 -12.62 -1.47 15.99
N SER A 114 -12.11 -2.69 16.20
CA SER A 114 -10.69 -2.97 16.39
C SER A 114 -10.25 -3.96 15.31
N LEU A 115 -9.29 -3.56 14.47
CA LEU A 115 -8.88 -4.28 13.27
C LEU A 115 -7.43 -4.73 13.41
N GLN A 116 -7.19 -6.04 13.33
CA GLN A 116 -5.88 -6.62 13.51
C GLN A 116 -5.23 -6.93 12.15
N GLU A 117 -3.98 -6.48 11.98
CA GLU A 117 -3.10 -6.91 10.88
C GLU A 117 -2.42 -8.27 11.20
N PRO A 118 -1.86 -9.01 10.22
CA PRO A 118 -1.42 -10.40 10.42
C PRO A 118 -0.33 -10.63 11.47
N GLY A 119 0.51 -9.63 11.75
CA GLY A 119 1.66 -9.76 12.64
C GLY A 119 2.89 -10.41 12.00
N ASP A 120 2.88 -10.63 10.68
CA ASP A 120 4.00 -11.21 9.92
C ASP A 120 4.95 -10.14 9.34
N ASN A 121 4.61 -8.86 9.50
CA ASN A 121 5.44 -7.73 9.11
C ASN A 121 5.81 -6.88 10.34
N LYS A 122 7.03 -6.34 10.36
CA LYS A 122 7.50 -5.46 11.44
C LYS A 122 6.68 -4.18 11.61
N TYR A 123 5.91 -3.79 10.59
CA TYR A 123 5.00 -2.64 10.59
C TYR A 123 3.54 -3.04 10.75
N ASP A 124 3.25 -4.22 11.28
CA ASP A 124 1.87 -4.62 11.61
C ASP A 124 1.45 -4.12 13.00
N GLY A 125 0.16 -3.87 13.15
CA GLY A 125 -0.45 -3.45 14.39
C GLY A 125 -1.96 -3.64 14.43
N ILE A 126 -2.60 -2.86 15.30
CA ILE A 126 -4.05 -2.82 15.50
C ILE A 126 -4.55 -1.43 15.17
N PHE A 127 -5.58 -1.33 14.34
CA PHE A 127 -6.36 -0.10 14.16
C PHE A 127 -7.57 -0.12 15.10
N ASP A 128 -7.61 0.82 16.03
CA ASP A 128 -8.83 1.12 16.80
C ASP A 128 -9.51 2.35 16.19
N LEU A 129 -10.75 2.19 15.73
CA LEU A 129 -11.42 3.22 14.95
C LEU A 129 -12.88 3.45 15.33
N VAL A 130 -13.34 4.63 14.95
CA VAL A 130 -14.74 5.05 14.98
C VAL A 130 -15.11 5.59 13.61
N ILE A 131 -16.07 4.98 12.93
CA ILE A 131 -16.70 5.51 11.71
C ILE A 131 -17.93 6.32 12.13
N SER A 132 -17.95 7.62 11.80
CA SER A 132 -19.14 8.46 11.89
C SER A 132 -19.94 8.36 10.58
N LYS A 133 -21.16 7.80 10.62
CA LYS A 133 -21.99 7.65 9.41
C LYS A 133 -22.47 8.99 8.87
N SER A 134 -22.78 9.95 9.75
CA SER A 134 -23.22 11.30 9.36
C SER A 134 -22.09 12.11 8.76
N ASP A 135 -20.94 12.13 9.43
CA ASP A 135 -19.84 13.01 9.07
C ASP A 135 -19.01 12.40 7.94
N ARG A 136 -19.17 11.10 7.70
CA ARG A 136 -18.38 10.30 6.75
C ARG A 136 -16.89 10.49 7.01
N THR A 137 -16.53 10.29 8.27
CA THR A 137 -15.16 10.30 8.76
C THR A 137 -14.84 9.01 9.51
N ILE A 138 -13.58 8.59 9.43
CA ILE A 138 -13.00 7.61 10.34
C ILE A 138 -11.99 8.35 11.19
N THR A 139 -12.12 8.25 12.51
CA THR A 139 -11.10 8.69 13.45
C THR A 139 -10.56 7.49 14.20
N GLY A 140 -9.27 7.46 14.48
CA GLY A 140 -8.72 6.33 15.21
C GLY A 140 -7.25 6.44 15.55
N LYS A 141 -6.76 5.37 16.15
CA LYS A 141 -5.37 5.14 16.48
C LYS A 141 -4.91 3.83 15.86
N TRP A 142 -3.63 3.76 15.57
CA TRP A 142 -2.95 2.55 15.17
C TRP A 142 -1.82 2.28 16.16
N THR A 143 -1.86 1.07 16.73
CA THR A 143 -0.90 0.62 17.75
C THR A 143 -0.03 -0.47 17.13
N PRO A 144 1.28 -0.26 16.98
CA PRO A 144 2.17 -1.30 16.44
C PRO A 144 2.28 -2.48 17.39
N PHE A 145 2.42 -3.68 16.83
CA PHE A 145 2.84 -4.84 17.63
C PHE A 145 4.29 -4.71 18.10
N ASN A 146 5.13 -4.11 17.26
CA ASN A 146 6.52 -3.81 17.61
C ASN A 146 6.60 -2.52 18.42
N LYS A 147 6.86 -2.65 19.73
CA LYS A 147 6.98 -1.54 20.68
C LYS A 147 8.11 -0.55 20.39
N ALA A 148 9.06 -0.88 19.51
CA ALA A 148 10.10 0.05 19.07
C ALA A 148 9.61 1.05 18.01
N ILE A 149 8.37 0.91 17.55
CA ILE A 149 7.74 1.80 16.57
C ILE A 149 6.72 2.67 17.31
N ALA A 150 6.71 3.96 17.03
CA ALA A 150 5.73 4.87 17.59
C ALA A 150 4.32 4.55 17.07
N GLY A 151 3.33 4.71 17.96
CA GLY A 151 1.92 4.72 17.61
C GLY A 151 1.57 5.83 16.63
N ARG A 152 0.39 5.74 16.04
CA ARG A 152 -0.11 6.75 15.10
C ARG A 152 -1.58 7.05 15.35
N HIS A 153 -2.00 8.24 14.99
CA HIS A 153 -3.40 8.63 14.91
C HIS A 153 -3.76 9.08 13.49
N TYR A 154 -5.05 9.03 13.19
CA TYR A 154 -5.56 9.38 11.87
C TYR A 154 -6.98 9.91 11.90
N ILE A 155 -7.26 10.76 10.92
CA ILE A 155 -8.59 11.17 10.50
C ILE A 155 -8.66 10.90 9.00
N LEU A 156 -9.57 10.03 8.59
CA LEU A 156 -9.76 9.63 7.19
C LEU A 156 -11.13 10.08 6.71
N GLU A 157 -11.17 10.52 5.46
CA GLU A 157 -12.39 10.92 4.77
C GLU A 157 -12.73 9.92 3.68
N ARG A 158 -14.01 9.76 3.39
CA ARG A 158 -14.45 8.92 2.28
C ARG A 158 -13.96 9.52 0.95
N LYS A 159 -13.07 8.83 0.25
CA LYS A 159 -12.59 9.23 -1.08
C LYS A 159 -12.54 8.02 -1.99
N ASN A 160 -13.23 8.10 -3.13
CA ASN A 160 -13.12 7.08 -4.17
C ASN A 160 -11.88 7.36 -5.01
N PHE A 161 -11.06 6.33 -5.23
CA PHE A 161 -9.96 6.43 -6.17
C PHE A 161 -10.50 6.57 -7.59
N LYS A 162 -10.04 7.60 -8.31
CA LYS A 162 -10.35 7.82 -9.71
C LYS A 162 -9.08 8.24 -10.44
N TYR A 163 -8.63 7.41 -11.37
CA TYR A 163 -7.56 7.77 -12.28
C TYR A 163 -7.96 9.01 -13.09
N ASN A 164 -7.07 10.00 -13.15
CA ASN A 164 -7.29 11.24 -13.89
C ASN A 164 -5.94 11.78 -14.41
N THR A 165 -5.81 11.85 -15.74
CA THR A 165 -4.60 12.32 -16.42
C THR A 165 -4.35 13.82 -16.28
N ALA A 166 -5.38 14.61 -15.95
CA ALA A 166 -5.29 16.07 -15.87
C ALA A 166 -4.71 16.59 -14.53
N LEU A 167 -4.52 15.72 -13.53
CA LEU A 167 -4.03 16.09 -12.21
C LEU A 167 -2.50 16.01 -12.14
N GLY A 168 -1.89 16.81 -11.27
CA GLY A 168 -0.44 16.89 -11.10
C GLY A 168 0.23 17.98 -11.95
N ARG A 169 1.56 18.08 -11.81
CA ARG A 169 2.43 19.08 -12.44
C ARG A 169 2.69 18.80 -13.92
N TYR A 170 2.77 17.53 -14.30
CA TYR A 170 3.11 17.06 -15.64
C TYR A 170 2.01 16.15 -16.24
N PRO A 171 0.77 16.65 -16.41
CA PRO A 171 -0.33 15.87 -16.98
C PRO A 171 -0.03 15.36 -18.40
N LYS A 172 0.79 16.12 -19.15
CA LYS A 172 1.27 15.75 -20.49
C LYS A 172 1.89 14.35 -20.52
N ALA A 173 2.62 13.96 -19.48
CA ALA A 173 3.32 12.67 -19.40
C ALA A 173 2.37 11.45 -19.37
N SER A 174 1.10 11.64 -19.00
CA SER A 174 0.06 10.60 -19.07
C SER A 174 -0.92 10.81 -20.23
N ALA A 175 -1.02 12.01 -20.79
CA ALA A 175 -2.03 12.36 -21.79
C ALA A 175 -1.57 12.19 -23.25
N GLN A 176 -0.28 12.35 -23.55
CA GLN A 176 0.25 12.29 -24.92
C GLN A 176 1.69 11.76 -24.95
N LEU A 177 2.14 11.32 -26.13
CA LEU A 177 3.51 10.83 -26.31
C LEU A 177 4.49 12.02 -26.22
N LEU A 178 5.47 11.92 -25.33
CA LEU A 178 6.53 12.91 -25.17
C LEU A 178 7.61 12.76 -26.26
N THR A 179 8.23 13.87 -26.63
CA THR A 179 9.41 13.91 -27.49
C THR A 179 10.68 14.17 -26.67
N ALA A 180 11.86 14.04 -27.29
CA ALA A 180 13.13 14.40 -26.63
C ALA A 180 13.15 15.88 -26.20
N ASP A 181 12.59 16.78 -27.02
CA ASP A 181 12.52 18.21 -26.72
C ASP A 181 11.64 18.53 -25.50
N ASP A 182 10.69 17.66 -25.17
CA ASP A 182 9.86 17.82 -23.97
C ASP A 182 10.64 17.59 -22.67
N VAL A 183 11.78 16.91 -22.72
CA VAL A 183 12.51 16.43 -21.52
C VAL A 183 14.00 16.82 -21.48
N ASN A 184 14.59 17.26 -22.59
CA ASN A 184 16.04 17.45 -22.73
C ASN A 184 16.65 18.56 -21.85
N ASN A 185 15.87 19.54 -21.41
CA ASN A 185 16.33 20.68 -20.61
C ASN A 185 15.82 20.62 -19.15
N MET A 186 15.28 19.49 -18.70
CA MET A 186 14.76 19.33 -17.34
C MET A 186 15.84 18.84 -16.38
N TYR A 187 15.78 19.28 -15.13
CA TYR A 187 16.66 18.78 -14.08
C TYR A 187 16.35 17.31 -13.73
N LYS A 188 17.34 16.59 -13.19
CA LYS A 188 17.20 15.17 -12.80
C LYS A 188 16.01 14.97 -11.85
N GLU A 189 15.84 15.87 -10.90
CA GLU A 189 14.77 15.86 -9.92
C GLU A 189 13.39 16.06 -10.58
N GLU A 190 13.31 16.91 -11.60
CA GLU A 190 12.07 17.14 -12.36
C GLU A 190 11.69 15.92 -13.19
N LEU A 191 12.66 15.30 -13.86
CA LEU A 191 12.46 14.06 -14.61
C LEU A 191 12.01 12.93 -13.67
N ARG A 192 12.67 12.79 -12.52
CA ARG A 192 12.31 11.81 -11.49
C ARG A 192 10.91 12.06 -10.95
N TYR A 193 10.54 13.32 -10.68
CA TYR A 193 9.18 13.68 -10.25
C TYR A 193 8.16 13.34 -11.33
N MET A 194 8.39 13.77 -12.58
CA MET A 194 7.51 13.51 -13.74
C MET A 194 7.28 12.00 -13.94
N ARG A 195 8.33 11.19 -13.86
CA ARG A 195 8.22 9.72 -13.95
C ARG A 195 7.35 9.18 -12.83
N ASN A 196 7.62 9.57 -11.57
CA ASN A 196 6.85 9.08 -10.43
C ASN A 196 5.40 9.57 -10.43
N GLU A 197 5.12 10.74 -10.98
CA GLU A 197 3.76 11.27 -11.07
C GLU A 197 2.85 10.37 -11.92
N ILE A 198 3.37 9.74 -12.97
CA ILE A 198 2.66 8.69 -13.73
C ILE A 198 2.18 7.59 -12.78
N TYR A 199 3.08 7.07 -11.94
CA TYR A 199 2.75 6.02 -10.96
C TYR A 199 1.77 6.52 -9.89
N ALA A 200 1.95 7.76 -9.42
CA ALA A 200 1.09 8.39 -8.42
C ALA A 200 -0.37 8.51 -8.91
N ARG A 201 -0.60 8.85 -10.19
CA ARG A 201 -1.96 8.90 -10.79
C ARG A 201 -2.66 7.54 -10.77
N HIS A 202 -1.91 6.45 -10.86
CA HIS A 202 -2.43 5.08 -10.73
C HIS A 202 -2.57 4.63 -9.27
N GLY A 203 -2.27 5.52 -8.31
CA GLY A 203 -2.40 5.29 -6.87
C GLY A 203 -1.30 4.40 -6.30
N TYR A 204 -0.09 4.46 -6.87
CA TYR A 204 1.07 3.77 -6.33
C TYR A 204 1.49 4.35 -4.97
N SER A 205 1.67 3.49 -3.98
CA SER A 205 2.17 3.87 -2.66
C SER A 205 3.70 3.80 -2.62
N PHE A 206 4.35 4.95 -2.44
CA PHE A 206 5.81 5.06 -2.50
C PHE A 206 6.52 4.59 -1.22
N LYS A 207 7.49 3.68 -1.38
CA LYS A 207 8.39 3.22 -0.31
C LYS A 207 9.46 4.23 0.03
N LEU A 208 10.07 4.81 -1.00
CA LEU A 208 11.13 5.81 -0.84
C LEU A 208 10.54 7.07 -0.22
N ARG A 209 11.12 7.50 0.90
CA ARG A 209 10.58 8.59 1.72
C ARG A 209 10.56 9.90 0.97
N ASP A 210 11.66 10.25 0.33
CA ASP A 210 11.81 11.46 -0.47
C ASP A 210 10.69 11.60 -1.52
N ILE A 211 10.44 10.56 -2.31
CA ILE A 211 9.34 10.57 -3.30
C ILE A 211 7.97 10.57 -2.63
N ARG A 212 7.80 9.83 -1.53
CA ARG A 212 6.54 9.82 -0.82
C ARG A 212 6.16 11.21 -0.33
N GLN A 213 7.11 11.97 0.22
CA GLN A 213 6.86 13.32 0.74
C GLN A 213 6.41 14.29 -0.37
N GLU A 214 6.85 14.10 -1.61
CA GLU A 214 6.39 14.89 -2.77
C GLU A 214 4.89 14.73 -3.05
N PHE A 215 4.35 13.51 -2.85
CA PHE A 215 2.97 13.16 -3.23
C PHE A 215 1.99 13.13 -2.05
N ASP A 216 2.44 12.82 -0.83
CA ASP A 216 1.56 12.73 0.33
C ASP A 216 0.84 14.06 0.63
N GLY A 217 1.45 15.20 0.31
CA GLY A 217 0.81 16.52 0.40
C GLY A 217 -0.14 16.89 -0.75
N GLN A 218 -0.24 16.09 -1.81
CA GLN A 218 -1.05 16.42 -2.98
C GLN A 218 -2.50 15.98 -2.80
N ASP A 219 -3.47 16.90 -2.89
CA ASP A 219 -4.90 16.60 -2.67
C ASP A 219 -5.45 15.51 -3.61
N TRP A 220 -4.95 15.47 -4.84
CA TRP A 220 -5.37 14.52 -5.87
C TRP A 220 -4.79 13.11 -5.68
N TYR A 221 -3.72 12.98 -4.91
CA TYR A 221 -3.02 11.71 -4.75
C TYR A 221 -3.66 10.84 -3.66
N ILE A 222 -3.96 9.59 -4.03
CA ILE A 222 -4.54 8.57 -3.16
C ILE A 222 -3.75 7.26 -3.33
N PRO A 223 -2.96 6.82 -2.33
CA PRO A 223 -2.22 5.57 -2.39
C PRO A 223 -3.16 4.37 -2.22
N VAL A 224 -3.37 3.55 -3.25
CA VAL A 224 -4.28 2.38 -3.21
C VAL A 224 -3.63 1.06 -3.60
N SER A 225 -2.37 1.06 -4.02
CA SER A 225 -1.67 -0.17 -4.39
C SER A 225 -0.16 -0.07 -4.24
N THR A 226 0.49 -1.22 -4.02
CA THR A 226 1.95 -1.36 -4.03
C THR A 226 2.53 -1.79 -5.38
N ASP A 227 1.68 -2.03 -6.40
CA ASP A 227 2.11 -2.32 -7.77
C ASP A 227 1.06 -1.86 -8.79
N VAL A 228 1.46 -0.90 -9.63
CA VAL A 228 0.60 -0.33 -10.68
C VAL A 228 1.12 -0.58 -12.08
N ARG A 229 2.23 -1.32 -12.25
CA ARG A 229 2.91 -1.45 -13.55
C ARG A 229 2.01 -1.98 -14.67
N LYS A 230 1.06 -2.84 -14.32
CA LYS A 230 0.07 -3.40 -15.25
C LYS A 230 -1.10 -2.46 -15.56
N LYS A 231 -1.22 -1.33 -14.86
CA LYS A 231 -2.26 -0.31 -15.04
C LYS A 231 -1.82 0.82 -15.97
N LEU A 232 -0.52 0.98 -16.20
CA LEU A 232 0.02 2.02 -17.08
C LEU A 232 -0.48 1.81 -18.51
N SER A 233 -0.88 2.90 -19.14
CA SER A 233 -1.23 2.93 -20.56
C SER A 233 -0.01 2.74 -21.45
N ALA A 234 -0.23 2.41 -22.72
CA ALA A 234 0.85 2.30 -23.70
C ALA A 234 1.63 3.62 -23.88
N ILE A 235 0.97 4.78 -23.71
CA ILE A 235 1.61 6.10 -23.76
C ILE A 235 2.52 6.27 -22.54
N GLU A 236 2.01 5.98 -21.34
CA GLU A 236 2.76 6.09 -20.09
C GLU A 236 3.98 5.18 -20.06
N VAL A 237 3.88 3.94 -20.55
CA VAL A 237 5.03 3.02 -20.65
C VAL A 237 6.13 3.58 -21.57
N LYS A 238 5.75 4.20 -22.69
CA LYS A 238 6.72 4.83 -23.61
C LYS A 238 7.36 6.07 -22.98
N ASN A 239 6.55 6.93 -22.36
CA ASN A 239 7.00 8.16 -21.73
C ASN A 239 7.89 7.89 -20.52
N GLU A 240 7.52 6.96 -19.64
CA GLU A 240 8.35 6.54 -18.50
C GLU A 240 9.73 6.10 -18.97
N LYS A 241 9.81 5.31 -20.06
CA LYS A 241 11.07 4.86 -20.63
C LYS A 241 11.90 6.04 -21.15
N LEU A 242 11.28 6.99 -21.87
CA LEU A 242 11.96 8.18 -22.37
C LEU A 242 12.52 9.01 -21.21
N ILE A 243 11.68 9.36 -20.23
CA ILE A 243 12.06 10.16 -19.06
C ILE A 243 13.19 9.49 -18.29
N LYS A 244 13.10 8.17 -18.06
CA LYS A 244 14.13 7.41 -17.35
C LYS A 244 15.48 7.41 -18.07
N ASN A 245 15.49 7.40 -19.40
CA ASN A 245 16.73 7.51 -20.16
C ASN A 245 17.38 8.89 -19.94
N PHE A 246 16.62 9.98 -20.00
CA PHE A 246 17.11 11.34 -19.74
C PHE A 246 17.56 11.53 -18.28
N GLU A 247 16.88 10.92 -17.31
CA GLU A 247 17.28 10.94 -15.89
C GLU A 247 18.69 10.35 -15.69
N LYS A 248 19.05 9.29 -16.45
CA LYS A 248 20.39 8.70 -16.42
C LYS A 248 21.47 9.61 -17.02
N TYR A 249 21.16 10.30 -18.13
CA TYR A 249 22.12 11.23 -18.73
C TYR A 249 22.35 12.48 -17.87
N ALA A 250 21.30 12.96 -17.20
CA ALA A 250 21.43 14.05 -16.24
C ALA A 250 22.38 13.66 -15.09
N GLU A 251 22.26 12.43 -14.57
CA GLU A 251 23.19 11.90 -13.56
C GLU A 251 24.65 11.91 -14.03
N GLU A 252 24.92 11.41 -15.24
CA GLU A 252 26.28 11.35 -15.80
C GLU A 252 26.88 12.74 -16.10
N SER A 253 26.05 13.73 -16.47
CA SER A 253 26.53 15.07 -16.86
C SER A 253 26.87 15.96 -15.66
N TYR A 254 26.26 15.72 -14.50
CA TYR A 254 26.58 16.47 -13.27
C TYR A 254 27.87 15.98 -12.61
N ASP A 255 28.28 14.73 -12.85
CA ASP A 255 29.56 14.18 -12.36
C ASP A 255 30.78 14.76 -13.12
N ASP A 256 30.59 15.27 -14.35
CA ASP A 256 31.68 15.78 -15.21
C ASP A 256 32.02 17.27 -14.97
N TYR A 257 31.10 18.04 -14.39
CA TYR A 257 31.32 19.46 -14.05
C TYR A 257 31.53 19.71 -12.56
N GLY A 258 32.12 18.72 -11.87
CA GLY A 258 32.54 18.83 -10.48
C GLY A 258 33.24 20.16 -10.16
N ARG A 259 32.59 20.95 -9.31
CA ARG A 259 33.28 21.72 -8.28
C ARG A 259 32.87 21.18 -6.93
#